data_AF-A0A2N5BQI7-F1
#
_entry.id   AF-A0A2N5BQI7-F1
#
_cell.length_a   1.000
_cell.length_b   1.000
_cell.length_c   1.000
_cell.angle_alpha   90.00
_cell.angle_beta   90.00
_cell.angle_gamma   90.00
#
_symmetry.space_group_name_H-M   'P 1'
#
loop_
_entity.id
_entity.type
_entity.pdbx_description
1 polymer ?
#
loop_
_entity_poly.entity_id
_entity_poly.type
_entity_poly.pdbx_seq_one_letter_code
_entity_poly.pdbx_strand_id
1 'polypeptide(L)'
;MTAAPVETVCNDERIFAIRRSMLKIAEFCSRQRVEPRDEKLAQAQMEALLTGSGFTLKREHRLSSDDIPDFLINEGGFSIVLEMKTRAQRMKIYRQLERYSKHESIDGILLVSGTAMALPSMIGSKPALFASLGRGWLR
;
A
#
# COMPACT_ATOMS: atom_id res chain seq x y z
N MET A 1 -3.17 14.01 37.09
CA MET A 1 -3.75 13.71 35.75
C MET A 1 -3.07 14.61 34.74
N THR A 2 -2.05 14.11 34.04
CA THR A 2 -1.39 14.81 32.94
C THR A 2 -2.15 14.54 31.66
N ALA A 3 -2.72 15.57 31.05
CA ALA A 3 -3.31 15.47 29.71
C ALA A 3 -2.20 15.06 28.72
N ALA A 4 -2.49 14.11 27.83
CA ALA A 4 -1.60 13.82 26.71
C ALA A 4 -1.44 15.09 25.85
N PRO A 5 -0.25 15.38 25.31
CA PRO A 5 -0.05 16.57 24.50
C PRO A 5 -0.92 16.49 23.23
N VAL A 6 -1.54 17.61 22.86
CA VAL A 6 -2.48 17.77 21.72
C VAL A 6 -1.87 17.24 20.40
N GLU A 7 -0.56 17.36 20.22
CA GLU A 7 0.17 16.82 19.07
C GLU A 7 0.11 15.29 18.95
N THR A 8 0.18 14.56 20.07
CA THR A 8 0.08 13.08 20.06
C THR A 8 -1.32 12.63 19.62
N VAL A 9 -2.35 13.31 20.12
CA VAL A 9 -3.76 12.98 19.79
C VAL A 9 -4.06 13.23 18.32
N CYS A 10 -3.62 14.37 17.78
CA CYS A 10 -3.79 14.71 16.35
C CYS A 10 -3.04 13.71 15.44
N ASN A 11 -1.84 13.28 15.85
CA ASN A 11 -1.07 12.29 15.10
C ASN A 11 -1.78 10.92 15.06
N ASP A 12 -2.38 10.49 16.18
CA ASP A 12 -3.14 9.24 16.24
C ASP A 12 -4.40 9.27 15.37
N GLU A 13 -5.14 10.39 15.35
CA GLU A 13 -6.30 10.58 14.46
C GLU A 13 -5.92 10.55 12.99
N ARG A 14 -4.83 11.23 12.62
CA ARG A 14 -4.31 11.24 11.25
C ARG A 14 -3.90 9.83 10.81
N ILE A 15 -3.14 9.11 11.65
CA ILE A 15 -2.72 7.74 11.36
C ILE A 15 -3.93 6.81 11.23
N PHE A 16 -4.96 6.99 12.07
CA PHE A 16 -6.20 6.24 11.95
C PHE A 16 -6.92 6.51 10.62
N ALA A 17 -7.03 7.78 10.20
CA ALA A 17 -7.63 8.16 8.92
C ALA A 17 -6.89 7.58 7.71
N ILE A 18 -5.56 7.59 7.74
CA ILE A 18 -4.72 6.95 6.71
C ILE A 18 -4.97 5.44 6.68
N ARG A 19 -4.96 4.78 7.84
CA ARG A 19 -5.21 3.34 7.92
C ARG A 19 -6.60 2.96 7.41
N ARG A 20 -7.64 3.77 7.65
CA ARG A 20 -8.97 3.53 7.06
C ARG A 20 -8.93 3.56 5.53
N SER A 21 -8.24 4.54 4.96
CA SER A 21 -8.05 4.66 3.51
C SER A 21 -7.28 3.46 2.95
N MET A 22 -6.19 3.04 3.62
CA MET A 22 -5.42 1.86 3.24
C MET A 22 -6.22 0.56 3.35
N LEU A 23 -7.06 0.40 4.39
CA LEU A 23 -7.90 -0.77 4.57
C LEU A 23 -8.94 -0.89 3.46
N LYS A 24 -9.55 0.22 3.03
CA LYS A 24 -10.47 0.24 1.88
C LYS A 24 -9.79 -0.29 0.61
N ILE A 25 -8.58 0.18 0.31
CA ILE A 25 -7.80 -0.27 -0.85
C ILE A 25 -7.42 -1.75 -0.69
N ALA A 26 -6.89 -2.13 0.48
CA ALA A 26 -6.46 -3.50 0.77
C ALA A 26 -7.60 -4.51 0.67
N GLU A 27 -8.78 -4.18 1.20
CA GLU A 27 -9.98 -5.00 1.11
C GLU A 27 -10.38 -5.21 -0.34
N PHE A 28 -10.43 -4.12 -1.13
CA PHE A 28 -10.71 -4.20 -2.56
C PHE A 28 -9.71 -5.10 -3.28
N CYS A 29 -8.41 -4.84 -3.16
CA CYS A 29 -7.35 -5.61 -3.83
C CYS A 29 -7.38 -7.09 -3.44
N SER A 30 -7.62 -7.41 -2.16
CA SER A 30 -7.58 -8.78 -1.65
C SER A 30 -8.71 -9.68 -2.18
N ARG A 31 -9.79 -9.07 -2.69
CA ARG A 31 -10.94 -9.78 -3.29
C ARG A 31 -10.75 -10.03 -4.79
N GLN A 32 -9.78 -9.36 -5.41
CA GLN A 32 -9.58 -9.47 -6.85
C GLN A 32 -8.91 -10.78 -7.24
N ARG A 33 -9.19 -11.21 -8.47
CA ARG A 33 -8.53 -12.33 -9.13
C ARG A 33 -7.70 -11.77 -10.27
N VAL A 34 -6.40 -11.67 -10.04
CA VAL A 34 -5.41 -11.30 -11.05
C VAL A 34 -4.55 -12.51 -11.39
N GLU A 35 -3.99 -12.54 -12.60
CA GLU A 35 -3.13 -13.61 -13.11
C GLU A 35 -1.80 -13.65 -12.35
N PRO A 36 -1.57 -14.63 -11.46
CA PRO A 36 -0.42 -14.59 -10.55
C PRO A 36 0.91 -14.98 -11.22
N ARG A 37 0.90 -15.51 -12.45
CA ARG A 37 2.13 -15.98 -13.13
C ARG A 37 2.93 -14.88 -13.79
N ASP A 38 2.30 -13.74 -14.08
CA ASP A 38 2.94 -12.59 -14.71
C ASP A 38 2.63 -11.33 -13.90
N GLU A 39 3.65 -10.78 -13.25
CA GLU A 39 3.51 -9.58 -12.40
C GLU A 39 3.03 -8.36 -13.19
N LYS A 40 3.49 -8.18 -14.44
CA LYS A 40 3.08 -7.03 -15.26
C LYS A 40 1.62 -7.16 -15.69
N LEU A 41 1.19 -8.36 -16.05
CA LEU A 41 -0.21 -8.63 -16.37
C LEU A 41 -1.10 -8.46 -15.13
N ALA A 42 -0.66 -8.97 -13.98
CA ALA A 42 -1.37 -8.76 -12.71
C ALA A 42 -1.53 -7.27 -12.40
N GLN A 43 -0.45 -6.49 -12.57
CA GLN A 43 -0.47 -5.03 -12.37
C GLN A 43 -1.45 -4.35 -13.32
N ALA A 44 -1.44 -4.68 -14.61
CA ALA A 44 -2.40 -4.14 -15.57
C ALA A 44 -3.87 -4.50 -15.25
N GLN A 45 -4.12 -5.73 -14.80
CA GLN A 45 -5.46 -6.14 -14.37
C GLN A 45 -5.90 -5.39 -13.11
N MET A 46 -5.02 -5.25 -12.11
CA MET A 46 -5.32 -4.50 -10.89
C MET A 46 -5.60 -3.02 -11.17
N GLU A 47 -4.85 -2.41 -12.09
CA GLU A 47 -5.08 -1.04 -12.56
C GLU A 47 -6.49 -0.86 -13.14
N ALA A 48 -6.90 -1.75 -14.04
CA ALA A 48 -8.23 -1.72 -14.63
C ALA A 48 -9.33 -1.88 -13.58
N LEU A 49 -9.15 -2.77 -12.61
CA LEU A 49 -10.11 -3.02 -11.52
C LEU A 49 -10.22 -1.82 -10.56
N LEU A 50 -9.09 -1.25 -10.16
CA LEU A 50 -9.06 -0.06 -9.29
C LEU A 50 -9.70 1.15 -10.00
N THR A 51 -9.35 1.39 -11.25
CA THR A 51 -9.93 2.49 -12.04
C THR A 51 -11.43 2.28 -12.24
N GLY A 52 -11.85 1.06 -12.60
CA GLY A 52 -13.26 0.71 -12.80
C GLY A 52 -14.11 0.77 -11.53
N SER A 53 -13.49 0.76 -10.34
CA SER A 53 -14.15 0.96 -9.05
C SER A 53 -14.06 2.39 -8.51
N GLY A 54 -13.49 3.31 -9.29
CA GLY A 54 -13.46 4.75 -8.99
C GLY A 54 -12.27 5.23 -8.17
N PHE A 55 -11.24 4.40 -7.95
CA PHE A 55 -10.01 4.88 -7.32
C PHE A 55 -9.24 5.81 -8.26
N THR A 56 -8.68 6.89 -7.69
CA THR A 56 -7.77 7.79 -8.41
C THR A 56 -6.34 7.33 -8.20
N LEU A 57 -5.69 6.84 -9.26
CA LEU A 57 -4.33 6.29 -9.20
C LEU A 57 -3.43 6.74 -10.35
N LYS A 58 -2.12 6.70 -10.09
CA LYS A 58 -1.06 6.85 -11.08
C LYS A 58 -0.19 5.60 -11.06
N ARG A 59 -0.03 4.94 -12.21
CA ARG A 59 0.87 3.81 -12.36
C ARG A 59 2.32 4.29 -12.52
N GLU A 60 3.26 3.50 -12.00
CA GLU A 60 4.71 3.75 -12.12
C GLU A 60 5.09 5.20 -11.78
N HIS A 61 4.48 5.71 -10.70
CA HIS A 61 4.66 7.11 -10.32
C HIS A 61 6.05 7.32 -9.74
N ARG A 62 6.87 8.12 -10.42
CA ARG A 62 8.25 8.39 -10.04
C ARG A 62 8.31 9.29 -8.80
N LEU A 63 8.81 8.75 -7.68
CA LEU A 63 9.10 9.50 -6.45
C LEU A 63 10.52 10.11 -6.48
N SER A 64 11.47 9.39 -7.08
CA SER A 64 12.86 9.83 -7.30
C SER A 64 13.44 9.20 -8.57
N SER A 65 14.74 9.37 -8.82
CA SER A 65 15.45 8.63 -9.88
C SER A 65 15.29 7.12 -9.76
N ASP A 66 15.27 6.60 -8.53
CA ASP A 66 15.41 5.17 -8.22
C ASP A 66 14.17 4.56 -7.55
N ASP A 67 13.19 5.39 -7.17
CA ASP A 67 11.98 4.98 -6.46
C ASP A 67 10.74 5.16 -7.36
N ILE A 68 10.23 4.03 -7.85
CA ILE A 68 9.04 3.96 -8.69
C ILE A 68 8.14 2.86 -8.11
N PRO A 69 7.17 3.18 -7.24
CA PRO A 69 6.12 2.26 -6.86
C PRO A 69 5.26 1.85 -8.07
N ASP A 70 4.69 0.65 -8.00
CA ASP A 70 3.75 0.16 -9.02
C ASP A 70 2.56 1.11 -9.16
N PHE A 71 2.02 1.59 -8.02
CA PHE A 71 0.96 2.60 -8.01
C PHE A 71 1.11 3.63 -6.90
N LEU A 72 0.68 4.85 -7.19
CA LEU A 72 0.34 5.88 -6.23
C LEU A 72 -1.18 6.11 -6.26
N ILE A 73 -1.85 5.89 -5.14
CA ILE A 73 -3.31 6.02 -5.02
C ILE A 73 -3.63 7.22 -4.12
N ASN A 74 -4.53 8.10 -4.56
CA ASN A 74 -5.06 9.19 -3.74
C ASN A 74 -6.43 8.77 -3.20
N GLU A 75 -6.52 8.54 -1.91
CA GLU A 75 -7.75 8.09 -1.23
C GLU A 75 -7.90 8.82 0.10
N GLY A 76 -9.08 9.39 0.36
CA GLY A 76 -9.34 10.14 1.60
C GLY A 76 -8.46 11.37 1.80
N GLY A 77 -7.86 11.91 0.73
CA GLY A 77 -6.89 13.00 0.80
C GLY A 77 -5.45 12.58 1.11
N PHE A 78 -5.17 11.27 1.15
CA PHE A 78 -3.84 10.72 1.45
C PHE A 78 -3.21 10.06 0.23
N SER A 79 -1.89 10.22 0.10
CA SER A 79 -1.07 9.59 -0.92
C SER A 79 -0.56 8.24 -0.44
N ILE A 80 -1.11 7.15 -0.98
CA ILE A 80 -0.78 5.78 -0.56
C ILE A 80 0.00 5.10 -1.68
N VAL A 81 1.20 4.64 -1.36
CA VAL A 81 1.97 3.77 -2.25
C VAL A 81 1.38 2.36 -2.18
N LEU A 82 1.13 1.76 -3.33
CA LEU A 82 0.83 0.34 -3.47
C LEU A 82 1.97 -0.33 -4.25
N GLU A 83 2.70 -1.22 -3.59
CA GLU A 83 3.67 -2.10 -4.23
C GLU A 83 3.04 -3.49 -4.37
N MET A 84 3.06 -4.05 -5.57
CA MET A 84 2.51 -5.36 -5.86
C MET A 84 3.60 -6.37 -6.22
N LYS A 85 3.52 -7.56 -5.62
CA LYS A 85 4.48 -8.65 -5.87
C LYS A 85 3.78 -9.99 -5.96
N THR A 86 3.84 -10.67 -7.10
CA THR A 86 3.32 -12.05 -7.18
C THR A 86 4.21 -12.99 -6.38
N ARG A 87 5.53 -12.84 -6.52
CA ARG A 87 6.55 -13.56 -5.75
C ARG A 87 7.85 -12.75 -5.67
N ALA A 88 8.37 -12.52 -4.46
CA ALA A 88 9.68 -11.89 -4.29
C ALA A 88 10.35 -12.24 -2.94
N GLN A 89 11.65 -11.99 -2.84
CA GLN A 89 12.38 -12.18 -1.59
C GLN A 89 11.92 -11.14 -0.55
N ARG A 90 11.47 -11.59 0.62
CA ARG A 90 10.93 -10.75 1.71
C ARG A 90 11.81 -9.54 2.06
N MET A 91 13.13 -9.74 2.15
CA MET A 91 14.05 -8.64 2.48
C MET A 91 14.20 -7.62 1.34
N LYS A 92 14.08 -8.05 0.08
CA LYS A 92 14.05 -7.12 -1.07
C LYS A 92 12.78 -6.28 -1.06
N ILE A 93 11.63 -6.91 -0.78
CA ILE A 93 10.35 -6.21 -0.60
C ILE A 93 10.50 -5.18 0.52
N TYR A 94 10.92 -5.60 1.72
CA TYR A 94 11.03 -4.70 2.87
C TYR A 94 11.93 -3.49 2.59
N ARG A 95 13.13 -3.71 2.01
CA ARG A 95 14.05 -2.61 1.65
C ARG A 95 13.45 -1.65 0.63
N GLN A 96 12.66 -2.14 -0.31
CA GLN A 96 11.95 -1.30 -1.28
C GLN A 96 10.91 -0.41 -0.58
N LEU A 97 10.09 -1.00 0.30
CA LEU A 97 9.09 -0.26 1.07
C LEU A 97 9.74 0.77 2.03
N GLU A 98 10.89 0.43 2.62
CA GLU A 98 11.67 1.35 3.47
C GLU A 98 12.25 2.53 2.68
N ARG A 99 12.52 2.39 1.37
CA ARG A 99 12.87 3.55 0.54
C ARG A 99 11.66 4.45 0.35
N TYR A 100 10.49 3.88 0.04
CA TYR A 100 9.27 4.66 -0.15
C TYR A 100 8.85 5.43 1.11
N SER A 101 9.07 4.87 2.31
CA SER A 101 8.69 5.53 3.57
C SER A 101 9.47 6.82 3.87
N LYS A 102 10.59 7.05 3.19
CA LYS A 102 11.43 8.25 3.34
C LYS A 102 10.91 9.44 2.54
N HIS A 103 9.94 9.24 1.65
CA HIS A 103 9.36 10.31 0.86
C HIS A 103 8.26 11.04 1.64
N GLU A 104 8.42 12.36 1.78
CA GLU A 104 7.45 13.21 2.51
C GLU A 104 6.07 13.20 1.86
N SER A 105 6.02 13.11 0.52
CA SER A 105 4.80 13.06 -0.29
C SER A 105 3.99 11.78 -0.12
N ILE A 106 4.48 10.78 0.61
CA ILE A 106 3.80 9.50 0.83
C ILE A 106 3.26 9.45 2.25
N ASP A 107 1.98 9.12 2.41
CA ASP A 107 1.31 9.03 3.70
C ASP A 107 1.24 7.62 4.25
N GLY A 108 1.18 6.61 3.37
CA GLY A 108 1.03 5.21 3.76
C GLY A 108 1.56 4.24 2.72
N ILE A 109 1.85 3.02 3.17
CA ILE A 109 2.48 1.99 2.34
C ILE A 109 1.65 0.71 2.39
N LEU A 110 1.14 0.28 1.25
CA LEU A 110 0.39 -0.95 1.08
C LEU A 110 1.19 -1.94 0.24
N LEU A 111 1.50 -3.09 0.82
CA LEU A 111 2.04 -4.23 0.08
C LEU A 111 0.89 -5.17 -0.30
N VAL A 112 0.71 -5.41 -1.60
CA VAL A 112 -0.22 -6.43 -2.11
C VAL A 112 0.61 -7.59 -2.66
N SER A 113 0.60 -8.75 -2.01
CA SER A 113 1.49 -9.84 -2.45
C SER A 113 0.95 -11.26 -2.32
N GLY A 114 1.43 -12.13 -3.22
CA GLY A 114 1.34 -13.58 -3.09
C GLY A 114 2.38 -14.18 -2.13
N THR A 115 3.44 -13.43 -1.78
CA THR A 115 4.42 -13.86 -0.77
C THR A 115 3.94 -13.49 0.62
N ALA A 116 3.51 -14.49 1.40
CA ALA A 116 3.16 -14.29 2.80
C ALA A 116 4.39 -13.82 3.62
N MET A 117 4.23 -12.70 4.31
CA MET A 117 5.20 -12.15 5.25
C MET A 117 4.52 -11.25 6.28
N ALA A 118 5.14 -11.12 7.45
CA ALA A 118 4.78 -10.07 8.40
C ALA A 118 5.35 -8.73 7.90
N LEU A 119 4.54 -7.69 8.00
CA LEU A 119 4.96 -6.31 7.83
C LEU A 119 4.78 -5.62 9.20
N PRO A 120 5.75 -4.82 9.69
CA PRO A 120 5.50 -3.99 10.85
C PRO A 120 4.33 -3.04 10.57
N SER A 121 3.58 -2.64 11.60
CA SER A 121 2.43 -1.73 11.46
C SER A 121 2.84 -0.31 11.01
N MET A 122 4.14 -0.01 11.08
CA MET A 122 4.80 1.20 10.64
C MET A 122 6.12 0.83 9.93
N ILE A 123 6.44 1.51 8.84
CA ILE A 123 7.78 1.50 8.24
C ILE A 123 8.28 2.95 8.29
N GLY A 124 9.33 3.22 9.09
CA GLY A 124 9.66 4.58 9.48
C GLY A 124 8.50 5.23 10.25
N SER A 125 8.08 6.42 9.84
CA SER A 125 6.92 7.13 10.40
C SER A 125 5.63 6.92 9.61
N LYS A 126 5.62 6.01 8.62
CA LYS A 126 4.45 5.78 7.75
C LYS A 126 3.72 4.49 8.13
N PRO A 127 2.37 4.50 8.28
CA PRO A 127 1.61 3.28 8.45
C PRO A 127 1.81 2.34 7.28
N ALA A 128 1.95 1.06 7.59
CA ALA A 128 2.21 0.02 6.61
C ALA A 128 1.22 -1.13 6.77
N LEU A 129 0.72 -1.65 5.65
CA LEU A 129 -0.30 -2.69 5.60
C LEU A 129 0.05 -3.75 4.56
N PHE A 130 -0.34 -4.99 4.83
CA PHE A 130 -0.22 -6.10 3.90
C PHE A 130 -1.61 -6.59 3.48
N ALA A 131 -1.81 -6.80 2.18
CA ALA A 131 -2.94 -7.50 1.60
C ALA A 131 -2.45 -8.71 0.80
N SER A 132 -3.13 -9.84 0.94
CA SER A 132 -2.81 -11.04 0.19
C SER A 132 -3.50 -11.06 -1.17
N LEU A 133 -2.76 -11.38 -2.23
CA LEU A 133 -3.32 -11.69 -3.56
C LEU A 133 -4.05 -13.06 -3.60
N GLY A 134 -3.81 -13.93 -2.63
CA GLY A 134 -4.36 -15.29 -2.60
C GLY A 134 -5.81 -15.36 -2.12
N ARG A 135 -6.30 -14.34 -1.38
CA ARG A 135 -7.63 -14.40 -0.74
C ARG A 135 -8.78 -14.50 -1.73
N GLY A 136 -8.70 -13.85 -2.89
CA GLY A 136 -9.73 -13.96 -3.94
C GLY A 136 -9.94 -15.39 -4.49
N TRP A 137 -9.02 -16.31 -4.20
CA TRP A 137 -9.00 -17.68 -4.70
C TRP A 137 -9.45 -18.74 -3.67
N LEU A 138 -9.51 -18.42 -2.38
CA LEU A 138 -9.77 -19.36 -1.27
C LEU A 138 -11.26 -19.58 -0.97
N ARG A 139 -12.04 -20.03 -1.97
CA ARG A 139 -13.45 -20.37 -1.73
C ARG A 139 -13.63 -21.45 -0.66
#